data_AF-A0A959BHP3-F1
#
_entry.id   AF-A0A959BHP3-F1
#
_cell.length_a   1.000
_cell.length_b   1.000
_cell.length_c   1.000
_cell.angle_alpha   90.00
_cell.angle_beta   90.00
_cell.angle_gamma   90.00
#
_symmetry.space_group_name_H-M   'P 1'
#
loop_
_entity.id
_entity.type
_entity.pdbx_description
1 polymer ?
#
loop_
_entity_poly.entity_id
_entity_poly.type
_entity_poly.pdbx_seq_one_letter_code
_entity_poly.pdbx_strand_id
1 'polypeptide(L)'
;MSKKRFTEGLESLFGEAAEETLQETSPLLSRTAKREEQKGEEGGKRSSAKDFSSDLQAFLDSAFEESVEEQLEQRKKKRTPISGSAQVKKRHRKPLSGLDALIRSTVEPSSMRLETKGTKRITLTFDPDKLEKLKTIARRERTYLRDIIDEIVAEYLDEYESKKEGGRE
;
A
#
# COMPACT_ATOMS: atom_id res chain seq x y z
N MET A 1 -18.26 -31.70 32.35
CA MET A 1 -17.14 -31.50 31.39
C MET A 1 -17.66 -31.68 29.98
N SER A 2 -18.11 -30.58 29.36
CA SER A 2 -18.69 -30.56 28.02
C SER A 2 -17.60 -30.52 26.96
N LYS A 3 -17.46 -31.59 26.18
CA LYS A 3 -16.56 -31.64 25.02
C LYS A 3 -17.26 -30.97 23.84
N LYS A 4 -17.21 -29.64 23.74
CA LYS A 4 -17.71 -28.91 22.57
C LYS A 4 -16.92 -29.35 21.33
N ARG A 5 -17.62 -29.79 20.29
CA ARG A 5 -17.02 -30.17 19.00
C ARG A 5 -16.98 -28.91 18.13
N PHE A 6 -15.77 -28.49 17.76
CA PHE A 6 -15.46 -27.28 16.98
C PHE A 6 -15.97 -27.31 15.52
N THR A 7 -16.76 -28.31 15.14
CA THR A 7 -17.22 -28.51 13.75
C THR A 7 -18.49 -27.72 13.43
N GLU A 8 -19.30 -27.37 14.43
CA GLU A 8 -20.48 -26.52 14.23
C GLU A 8 -20.07 -25.04 14.12
N GLY A 9 -19.79 -24.59 12.90
CA GLY A 9 -19.58 -23.15 12.61
C GLY A 9 -18.56 -22.82 11.52
N LEU A 10 -17.75 -23.79 11.09
CA LEU A 10 -16.80 -23.58 9.98
C LEU A 10 -17.43 -23.80 8.59
N GLU A 11 -18.51 -24.59 8.51
CA GLU A 11 -19.17 -24.95 7.26
C GLU A 11 -19.75 -23.73 6.51
N SER A 12 -20.13 -22.67 7.25
CA SER A 12 -20.65 -21.42 6.67
C SER A 12 -19.58 -20.56 5.99
N LEU A 13 -18.29 -20.75 6.32
CA LEU A 13 -17.18 -20.06 5.64
C LEU A 13 -16.73 -20.76 4.36
N PHE A 14 -16.96 -22.07 4.24
CA PHE A 14 -16.54 -22.88 3.09
C PHE A 14 -17.70 -23.24 2.14
N GLY A 15 -18.94 -22.90 2.50
CA GLY A 15 -20.16 -23.28 1.78
C GLY A 15 -20.48 -22.55 0.47
N GLU A 16 -19.63 -21.65 -0.02
CA GLU A 16 -19.89 -20.90 -1.27
C GLU A 16 -18.62 -20.69 -2.13
N ALA A 17 -17.64 -21.58 -2.04
CA ALA A 17 -16.42 -21.53 -2.86
C ALA A 17 -15.97 -22.91 -3.38
N ALA A 18 -16.85 -23.91 -3.36
CA ALA A 18 -16.53 -25.29 -3.71
C ALA A 18 -16.97 -25.70 -5.13
N GLU A 19 -17.42 -24.78 -5.97
CA GLU A 19 -17.70 -25.05 -7.38
C GLU A 19 -17.14 -23.92 -8.25
N GLU A 20 -15.82 -23.91 -8.44
CA GLU A 20 -15.16 -23.49 -9.68
C GLU A 20 -13.63 -23.47 -9.48
N THR A 21 -12.98 -24.53 -9.98
CA THR A 21 -11.60 -24.48 -10.49
C THR A 21 -10.49 -23.99 -9.55
N LEU A 22 -9.99 -24.85 -8.66
CA LEU A 22 -8.61 -24.74 -8.18
C LEU A 22 -7.75 -25.83 -8.80
N GLN A 23 -7.21 -25.41 -9.94
CA GLN A 23 -6.19 -26.04 -10.76
C GLN A 23 -5.06 -26.64 -9.93
N GLU A 24 -4.71 -27.89 -10.25
CA GLU A 24 -3.61 -28.70 -9.71
C GLU A 24 -2.20 -28.16 -10.05
N THR A 25 -2.04 -26.86 -10.24
CA THR A 25 -0.78 -26.24 -10.69
C THR A 25 -0.35 -25.12 -9.74
N SER A 26 -0.05 -25.49 -8.49
CA SER A 26 0.67 -24.62 -7.55
C SER A 26 2.05 -25.22 -7.25
N PRO A 27 3.16 -24.51 -7.51
CA PRO A 27 4.54 -25.03 -7.38
C PRO A 27 5.01 -25.21 -5.92
N LEU A 28 4.11 -25.07 -4.95
CA LEU A 28 4.41 -25.13 -3.51
C LEU A 28 4.22 -26.52 -2.88
N LEU A 29 3.67 -27.50 -3.63
CA LEU A 29 3.35 -28.84 -3.11
C LEU A 29 4.35 -29.94 -3.52
N SER A 30 5.39 -29.63 -4.30
CA SER A 30 6.31 -30.64 -4.85
C SER A 30 7.59 -30.86 -4.02
N ARG A 31 7.65 -30.39 -2.77
CA ARG A 31 8.92 -30.32 -2.03
C ARG A 31 8.96 -31.03 -0.68
N THR A 32 8.33 -32.18 -0.51
CA THR A 32 8.61 -33.07 0.64
C THR A 32 8.38 -34.54 0.31
N ALA A 33 9.29 -35.14 -0.47
CA ALA A 33 9.43 -36.59 -0.48
C ALA A 33 10.90 -37.00 -0.61
N LYS A 34 11.36 -37.74 0.40
CA LYS A 34 12.64 -38.46 0.57
C LYS A 34 13.84 -37.63 1.01
N ARG A 35 14.37 -37.89 2.22
CA ARG A 35 15.55 -38.78 2.45
C ARG A 35 15.92 -38.80 3.96
N GLU A 36 15.71 -39.94 4.63
CA GLU A 36 16.70 -40.83 5.28
C GLU A 36 17.32 -40.35 6.60
N GLU A 37 17.28 -41.28 7.56
CA GLU A 37 17.76 -41.21 8.93
C GLU A 37 19.28 -41.08 9.02
N GLN A 38 19.78 -40.17 9.88
CA GLN A 38 21.10 -40.31 10.49
C GLN A 38 21.07 -39.83 11.96
N LYS A 39 21.49 -40.72 12.86
CA LYS A 39 21.83 -40.45 14.26
C LYS A 39 23.14 -39.68 14.35
N GLY A 40 23.21 -38.72 15.27
CA GLY A 40 24.44 -38.05 15.70
C GLY A 40 24.17 -37.18 16.94
N GLU A 41 25.03 -37.31 17.95
CA GLU A 41 24.85 -36.90 19.34
C GLU A 41 24.93 -35.40 19.64
N GLU A 42 24.31 -35.07 20.77
CA GLU A 42 24.36 -33.92 21.69
C GLU A 42 25.19 -32.65 21.38
N GLY A 43 24.54 -31.50 21.57
CA GLY A 43 25.22 -30.24 21.89
C GLY A 43 24.41 -28.97 21.58
N GLY A 44 23.50 -28.56 22.49
CA GLY A 44 22.87 -27.23 22.44
C GLY A 44 21.39 -27.23 22.83
N LYS A 45 21.14 -26.82 24.08
CA LYS A 45 19.86 -26.76 24.78
C LYS A 45 18.67 -26.33 23.89
N ARG A 46 17.68 -27.22 23.77
CA ARG A 46 16.33 -26.91 23.30
C ARG A 46 15.60 -26.12 24.38
N SER A 47 15.28 -24.85 24.11
CA SER A 47 14.16 -24.15 24.76
C SER A 47 13.69 -22.96 23.93
N SER A 48 13.23 -23.17 22.69
CA SER A 48 12.60 -22.07 21.93
C SER A 48 11.58 -22.56 20.90
N ALA A 49 10.79 -23.57 21.25
CA ALA A 49 9.71 -24.08 20.40
C ALA A 49 8.31 -23.79 20.98
N LYS A 50 8.20 -22.97 22.03
CA LYS A 50 6.91 -22.62 22.66
C LYS A 50 6.66 -21.12 22.86
N ASP A 51 7.63 -20.30 22.47
CA ASP A 51 7.69 -18.89 22.87
C ASP A 51 7.69 -17.96 21.65
N PHE A 52 7.16 -18.43 20.50
CA PHE A 52 7.05 -17.60 19.30
C PHE A 52 6.14 -16.39 19.55
N SER A 53 5.07 -16.54 20.34
CA SER A 53 4.21 -15.43 20.72
C SER A 53 4.91 -14.44 21.64
N SER A 54 5.76 -14.89 22.57
CA SER A 54 6.54 -14.00 23.42
C SER A 54 7.72 -13.35 22.68
N ASP A 55 8.30 -14.02 21.69
CA ASP A 55 9.34 -13.45 20.82
C ASP A 55 8.73 -12.39 19.88
N LEU A 56 7.54 -12.66 19.32
CA LEU A 56 6.76 -11.65 18.61
C LEU A 56 6.37 -10.48 19.51
N GLN A 57 5.95 -10.75 20.74
CA GLN A 57 5.56 -9.69 21.67
C GLN A 57 6.77 -8.84 22.07
N ALA A 58 7.93 -9.46 22.33
CA ALA A 58 9.18 -8.74 22.58
C ALA A 58 9.63 -7.90 21.37
N PHE A 59 9.48 -8.44 20.15
CA PHE A 59 9.78 -7.71 18.92
C PHE A 59 8.83 -6.54 18.68
N LEU A 60 7.53 -6.72 18.92
CA LEU A 60 6.53 -5.67 18.76
C LEU A 60 6.72 -4.58 19.82
N ASP A 61 6.96 -4.96 21.07
CA ASP A 61 7.21 -4.03 22.17
C ASP A 61 8.48 -3.20 21.87
N SER A 62 9.56 -3.80 21.36
CA SER A 62 10.76 -3.04 20.97
C SER A 62 10.50 -2.08 19.80
N ALA A 63 9.71 -2.49 18.80
CA ALA A 63 9.37 -1.64 17.65
C ALA A 63 8.46 -0.46 18.04
N PHE A 64 7.52 -0.68 18.96
CA PHE A 64 6.68 0.40 19.50
C PHE A 64 7.48 1.34 20.40
N GLU A 65 8.35 0.83 21.26
CA GLU A 65 9.25 1.66 22.07
C GLU A 65 10.15 2.53 21.20
N GLU A 66 10.75 2.00 20.14
CA GLU A 66 11.57 2.77 19.19
C GLU A 66 10.74 3.87 18.50
N SER A 67 9.53 3.55 18.03
CA SER A 67 8.64 4.52 17.39
C SER A 67 8.13 5.60 18.36
N VAL A 68 7.87 5.25 19.62
CA VAL A 68 7.38 6.17 20.65
C VAL A 68 8.51 7.07 21.14
N GLU A 69 9.71 6.52 21.37
CA GLU A 69 10.89 7.31 21.76
C GLU A 69 11.27 8.27 20.63
N GLU A 70 11.24 7.85 19.36
CA GLU A 70 11.51 8.75 18.23
C GLU A 70 10.45 9.87 18.14
N GLN A 71 9.16 9.58 18.38
CA GLN A 71 8.13 10.63 18.48
C GLN A 71 8.35 11.56 19.68
N LEU A 72 8.73 11.04 20.84
CA LEU A 72 9.01 11.84 22.03
C LEU A 72 10.20 12.76 21.81
N GLU A 73 11.28 12.26 21.19
CA GLU A 73 12.43 13.06 20.80
C GLU A 73 12.06 14.14 19.77
N GLN A 74 11.24 13.82 18.78
CA GLN A 74 10.77 14.80 17.79
C GLN A 74 9.91 15.89 18.44
N ARG A 75 9.13 15.57 19.48
CA ARG A 75 8.36 16.55 20.25
C ARG A 75 9.25 17.38 21.19
N LYS A 76 10.29 16.79 21.80
CA LYS A 76 11.30 17.51 22.61
C LYS A 76 12.13 18.48 21.76
N LYS A 77 12.56 18.09 20.55
CA LYS A 77 13.32 18.94 19.61
C LYS A 77 12.51 20.16 19.11
N LYS A 78 11.18 20.08 19.08
CA LYS A 78 10.27 21.19 18.68
C LYS A 78 10.02 22.25 19.76
N ARG A 79 10.53 22.08 20.99
CA ARG A 79 10.30 23.01 22.12
C ARG A 79 11.46 23.97 22.40
N THR A 80 12.45 24.07 21.52
CA THR A 80 13.47 25.13 21.61
C THR A 80 12.97 26.39 20.91
N PRO A 81 13.01 27.57 21.56
CA PRO A 81 12.52 28.81 20.96
C PRO A 81 13.43 29.24 19.79
N ILE A 82 12.77 29.52 18.67
CA ILE A 82 13.34 29.92 17.39
C ILE A 82 13.92 31.33 17.54
N SER A 83 15.24 31.45 17.46
CA SER A 83 15.92 32.69 17.06
C SER A 83 16.76 32.39 15.81
N GLY A 84 16.46 33.11 14.73
CA GLY A 84 17.42 33.41 13.67
C GLY A 84 17.64 32.36 12.57
N SER A 85 17.14 32.68 11.37
CA SER A 85 17.55 32.19 10.05
C SER A 85 17.22 30.74 9.67
N ALA A 86 16.26 30.61 8.75
CA ALA A 86 15.95 29.37 8.04
C ALA A 86 17.09 29.00 7.07
N GLN A 87 18.17 28.42 7.58
CA GLN A 87 19.06 27.61 6.76
C GLN A 87 18.58 26.16 6.82
N VAL A 88 18.02 25.71 5.69
CA VAL A 88 17.68 24.30 5.45
C VAL A 88 18.94 23.47 5.71
N LYS A 89 18.99 22.77 6.85
CA LYS A 89 20.06 21.84 7.17
C LYS A 89 20.05 20.76 6.10
N LYS A 90 20.95 20.86 5.12
CA LYS A 90 21.16 19.83 4.10
C LYS A 90 21.52 18.55 4.85
N ARG A 91 20.62 17.57 4.84
CA ARG A 91 20.89 16.22 5.36
C ARG A 91 22.18 15.74 4.70
N HIS A 92 23.22 15.48 5.49
CA HIS A 92 24.48 14.96 4.98
C HIS A 92 24.18 13.60 4.34
N ARG A 93 24.15 13.55 3.00
CA ARG A 93 23.98 12.27 2.32
C ARG A 93 25.26 11.47 2.54
N LYS A 94 25.11 10.19 2.87
CA LYS A 94 26.24 9.26 2.96
C LYS A 94 26.96 9.25 1.60
N PRO A 95 28.29 9.20 1.55
CA PRO A 95 29.02 9.13 0.29
C PRO A 95 28.56 7.88 -0.48
N LEU A 96 28.17 8.07 -1.74
CA LEU A 96 27.74 7.00 -2.62
C LEU A 96 28.94 6.10 -2.89
N SER A 97 29.01 4.94 -2.25
CA SER A 97 30.06 3.95 -2.46
C SER A 97 29.43 2.57 -2.66
N GLY A 98 30.10 1.74 -3.47
CA GLY A 98 29.69 0.37 -3.75
C GLY A 98 28.73 0.22 -4.93
N LEU A 99 28.09 -0.93 -4.99
CA LEU A 99 27.27 -1.37 -6.11
C LEU A 99 26.04 -0.46 -6.36
N ASP A 100 25.49 0.18 -5.32
CA ASP A 100 24.40 1.17 -5.47
C ASP A 100 24.85 2.42 -6.24
N ALA A 101 26.13 2.83 -6.13
CA ALA A 101 26.67 3.91 -6.95
C ALA A 101 26.76 3.50 -8.43
N LEU A 102 27.17 2.24 -8.69
CA LEU A 102 27.22 1.69 -10.04
C LEU A 102 25.83 1.55 -10.64
N ILE A 103 24.86 0.99 -9.91
CA ILE A 103 23.46 0.87 -10.35
C ILE A 103 22.90 2.25 -10.70
N ARG A 104 23.03 3.25 -9.84
CA ARG A 104 22.49 4.59 -10.12
C ARG A 104 23.19 5.29 -11.29
N SER A 105 24.46 5.02 -11.52
CA SER A 105 25.20 5.58 -12.66
C SER A 105 24.85 4.90 -13.99
N THR A 106 24.39 3.64 -13.94
CA THR A 106 24.08 2.82 -15.12
C THR A 106 22.59 2.78 -15.44
N VAL A 107 21.73 3.16 -14.48
CA VAL A 107 20.31 3.41 -14.73
C VAL A 107 20.16 4.78 -15.40
N GLU A 108 19.69 4.80 -16.64
CA GLU A 108 19.34 6.03 -17.34
C GLU A 108 18.16 6.74 -16.62
N PRO A 109 18.34 7.94 -16.06
CA PRO A 109 17.28 8.66 -15.36
C PRO A 109 16.19 9.20 -16.32
N SER A 110 16.46 9.19 -17.62
CA SER A 110 15.54 9.62 -18.68
C SER A 110 14.40 8.64 -18.93
N SER A 111 14.63 7.32 -18.79
CA SER A 111 13.60 6.30 -18.98
C SER A 111 12.73 6.07 -17.73
N MET A 112 13.15 6.57 -16.57
CA MET A 112 12.39 6.54 -15.31
C MET A 112 11.79 7.90 -14.92
N ARG A 113 11.67 8.85 -15.84
CA ARG A 113 10.59 9.83 -15.70
C ARG A 113 9.29 9.06 -15.87
N LEU A 114 8.81 8.50 -14.76
CA LEU A 114 7.42 8.19 -14.58
C LEU A 114 6.69 9.51 -14.90
N GLU A 115 6.22 9.63 -16.14
CA GLU A 115 5.16 10.53 -16.54
C GLU A 115 3.96 10.14 -15.70
N THR A 116 3.99 10.52 -14.42
CA THR A 116 2.79 10.57 -13.60
C THR A 116 1.97 11.61 -14.31
N LYS A 117 1.06 11.17 -15.19
CA LYS A 117 -0.08 11.96 -15.66
C LYS A 117 -0.76 12.45 -14.38
N GLY A 118 -0.32 13.61 -13.91
CA GLY A 118 -0.47 14.00 -12.52
C GLY A 118 -1.91 14.41 -12.32
N THR A 119 -2.75 13.48 -11.89
CA THR A 119 -4.13 13.80 -11.54
C THR A 119 -4.08 14.78 -10.37
N LYS A 120 -4.49 16.03 -10.63
CA LYS A 120 -4.60 17.06 -9.60
C LYS A 120 -5.97 16.94 -8.95
N ARG A 121 -6.00 16.97 -7.62
CA ARG A 121 -7.25 16.98 -6.87
C ARG A 121 -7.85 18.38 -6.90
N ILE A 122 -9.12 18.48 -7.27
CA ILE A 122 -9.90 19.72 -7.28
C ILE A 122 -11.09 19.55 -6.33
N THR A 123 -11.46 20.61 -5.62
CA THR A 123 -12.68 20.67 -4.83
C THR A 123 -13.66 21.57 -5.56
N LEU A 124 -14.83 21.03 -5.93
CA LEU A 124 -15.88 21.74 -6.65
C LEU A 124 -17.10 21.90 -5.74
N THR A 125 -17.78 23.04 -5.87
CA THR A 125 -19.05 23.32 -5.20
C THR A 125 -20.18 23.21 -6.22
N PHE A 126 -21.18 22.38 -5.94
CA PHE A 126 -22.35 22.16 -6.80
C PHE A 126 -23.64 22.53 -6.06
N ASP A 127 -24.66 22.91 -6.82
CA ASP A 127 -26.02 23.02 -6.29
C ASP A 127 -26.50 21.64 -5.80
N PRO A 128 -27.22 21.58 -4.66
CA PRO A 128 -27.64 20.30 -4.07
C PRO A 128 -28.50 19.48 -5.04
N ASP A 129 -29.42 20.12 -5.74
CA ASP A 129 -30.35 19.47 -6.67
C ASP A 129 -29.62 18.83 -7.87
N LYS A 130 -28.57 19.51 -8.38
CA LYS A 130 -27.76 19.01 -9.49
C LYS A 130 -26.91 17.82 -9.04
N LEU A 131 -26.40 17.86 -7.82
CA LEU A 131 -25.61 16.77 -7.24
C LEU A 131 -26.47 15.50 -7.03
N GLU A 132 -27.72 15.63 -6.61
CA GLU A 132 -28.64 14.49 -6.47
C GLU A 132 -28.97 13.84 -7.81
N LYS A 133 -29.18 14.64 -8.86
CA LYS A 133 -29.38 14.14 -10.22
C LYS A 133 -28.15 13.39 -10.73
N LEU A 134 -26.96 13.97 -10.57
CA LEU A 134 -25.70 13.33 -10.94
C LEU A 134 -25.46 12.02 -10.18
N LYS A 135 -25.76 11.97 -8.87
CA LYS A 135 -25.67 10.73 -8.08
C LYS A 135 -26.64 9.65 -8.57
N THR A 136 -27.85 10.05 -8.96
CA THR A 136 -28.84 9.12 -9.51
C THR A 136 -28.37 8.52 -10.83
N ILE A 137 -27.77 9.35 -11.70
CA ILE A 137 -27.19 8.91 -12.97
C ILE A 137 -26.02 7.95 -12.72
N ALA A 138 -25.08 8.32 -11.84
CA ALA A 138 -23.94 7.47 -11.47
C ALA A 138 -24.35 6.08 -10.97
N ARG A 139 -25.41 6.01 -10.15
CA ARG A 139 -25.94 4.72 -9.67
C ARG A 139 -26.53 3.86 -10.78
N ARG A 140 -27.19 4.48 -11.77
CA ARG A 140 -27.77 3.77 -12.92
C ARG A 140 -26.68 3.24 -13.85
N GLU A 141 -25.67 4.05 -14.12
CA GLU A 141 -24.57 3.73 -15.04
C GLU A 141 -23.47 2.88 -14.39
N ARG A 142 -23.50 2.70 -13.06
CA ARG A 142 -22.49 1.97 -12.27
C ARG A 142 -21.08 2.55 -12.42
N THR A 143 -21.00 3.85 -12.67
CA THR A 143 -19.76 4.62 -12.82
C THR A 143 -19.54 5.51 -11.59
N TYR A 144 -18.31 5.99 -11.41
CA TYR A 144 -18.04 6.95 -10.34
C TYR A 144 -18.44 8.37 -10.77
N LEU A 145 -18.81 9.19 -9.79
CA LEU A 145 -19.13 10.60 -10.03
C LEU A 145 -17.97 11.37 -10.70
N ARG A 146 -16.74 10.96 -10.40
CA ARG A 146 -15.54 11.52 -11.03
C ARG A 146 -15.55 11.30 -12.54
N ASP A 147 -15.85 10.08 -12.98
CA ASP A 147 -15.74 9.70 -14.40
C ASP A 147 -16.78 10.46 -15.24
N ILE A 148 -18.01 10.61 -14.71
CA ILE A 148 -19.07 11.42 -15.34
C ILE A 148 -18.66 12.89 -15.45
N ILE A 149 -18.01 13.44 -14.42
CA ILE A 149 -17.51 14.82 -14.47
C ILE A 149 -16.40 14.94 -15.52
N ASP A 150 -15.50 13.96 -15.59
CA ASP A 150 -14.41 13.94 -16.55
C ASP A 150 -14.96 13.89 -18.00
N GLU A 151 -16.03 13.11 -18.26
CA GLU A 151 -16.73 13.07 -19.56
C GLU A 151 -17.42 14.39 -19.93
N ILE A 152 -18.19 14.98 -19.01
CA ILE A 152 -18.86 16.27 -19.25
C ILE A 152 -17.84 17.38 -19.53
N VAL A 153 -16.70 17.36 -18.82
CA VAL A 153 -15.63 18.33 -19.06
C VAL A 153 -14.97 18.10 -20.41
N ALA A 154 -14.76 16.84 -20.83
CA ALA A 154 -14.22 16.53 -22.14
C ALA A 154 -15.14 17.03 -23.26
N GLU A 155 -16.43 16.72 -23.20
CA GLU A 155 -17.43 17.18 -24.17
C GLU A 155 -17.49 18.72 -24.23
N TYR A 156 -17.49 19.39 -23.08
CA TYR A 156 -17.49 20.85 -23.03
C TYR A 156 -16.23 21.46 -23.67
N LEU A 157 -15.06 20.84 -23.51
CA LEU A 157 -13.82 21.30 -24.13
C LEU A 157 -13.86 21.10 -25.65
N ASP A 158 -14.33 19.94 -26.11
CA ASP A 158 -14.45 19.63 -27.54
C ASP A 158 -15.41 20.62 -28.24
N GLU A 159 -16.56 20.91 -27.62
CA GLU A 159 -17.51 21.92 -28.12
C GLU A 159 -16.89 23.33 -28.13
N TYR A 160 -16.14 23.68 -27.09
CA TYR A 160 -15.50 24.97 -26.98
C TYR A 160 -14.40 25.19 -28.03
N GLU A 161 -13.59 24.16 -28.29
CA GLU A 161 -12.55 24.19 -29.33
C GLU A 161 -13.17 24.29 -30.72
N SER A 162 -14.17 23.46 -31.01
CA SER A 162 -14.90 23.48 -32.29
C SER A 162 -15.53 24.86 -32.58
N LYS A 163 -16.11 25.49 -31.56
CA LYS A 163 -16.71 26.83 -31.69
C LYS A 163 -15.66 27.94 -31.84
N LYS A 164 -14.49 27.79 -31.22
CA LYS A 164 -13.41 28.77 -31.29
C LYS A 164 -12.66 28.73 -32.62
N GLU A 165 -12.54 27.56 -33.23
CA GLU A 165 -11.95 27.41 -34.57
C GLU A 165 -12.87 27.98 -35.67
N GLY A 166 -14.19 27.84 -35.53
CA GLY A 166 -15.17 28.45 -36.44
C GLY A 166 -15.31 29.99 -36.36
N GLY A 167 -14.61 30.66 -35.43
CA GLY A 167 -14.65 32.12 -35.25
C GLY A 167 -13.34 32.84 -35.63
N ARG A 168 -12.40 32.16 -36.29
CA ARG A 168 -11.11 32.71 -36.75
C ARG A 168 -11.00 32.89 -38.27
N GLU A 169 -12.13 32.87 -38.98
CA GLU A 169 -12.25 33.34 -40.37
C GLU A 169 -12.97 34.68 -40.42
#